data_AF-A0A2G6EQT4-F1
#
_entry.id   AF-A0A2G6EQT4-F1
#
_cell.length_a   1.000
_cell.length_b   1.000
_cell.length_c   1.000
_cell.angle_alpha   90.00
_cell.angle_beta   90.00
_cell.angle_gamma   90.00
#
_symmetry.space_group_name_H-M   'P 1'
#
loop_
_entity.id
_entity.type
_entity.pdbx_description
1 polymer ?
#
loop_
_entity_poly.entity_id
_entity_poly.type
_entity_poly.pdbx_seq_one_letter_code
_entity_poly.pdbx_strand_id
1 'polypeptide(L)'
;MTEHSHTSDSYALIQKRLQTQGKTLAERVATLNQTREQTFGKTTSAVIARINVRSENNCVPRDIVRVGEQVLFGYNVFIGMKAATQIGDVFALYHFSGEGEQIALEATDLSQSFLADKRFQDDFSELYSYYKNTKLTHLRVTHHKLLAVFQIGDNHHKLLAVFQIGDNSSDIRVFRWQIEQNG
;
A
#
# COMPACT_ATOMS: atom_id res chain seq x y z
N MET A 1 65.75 25.52 -18.69
CA MET A 1 64.87 24.36 -18.39
C MET A 1 64.19 24.65 -17.04
N THR A 2 63.21 25.56 -17.05
CA THR A 2 62.66 26.21 -15.84
C THR A 2 61.18 26.58 -15.99
N GLU A 3 60.40 25.83 -16.79
CA GLU A 3 58.95 26.08 -16.96
C GLU A 3 58.04 25.15 -16.16
N HIS A 4 58.55 24.08 -15.56
CA HIS A 4 57.71 23.07 -14.88
C HIS A 4 57.38 23.38 -13.40
N SER A 5 57.97 24.43 -12.82
CA SER A 5 57.80 24.80 -11.39
C SER A 5 56.52 25.61 -11.12
N HIS A 6 56.21 26.60 -11.95
CA HIS A 6 55.11 27.54 -11.72
C HIS A 6 53.70 26.95 -11.97
N THR A 7 53.59 26.00 -12.90
CA THR A 7 52.31 25.34 -13.24
C THR A 7 51.87 24.35 -12.16
N SER A 8 52.83 23.67 -11.54
CA SER A 8 52.60 22.73 -10.42
C SER A 8 52.09 23.46 -9.18
N ASP A 9 52.67 24.62 -8.85
CA ASP A 9 52.28 25.43 -7.70
C ASP A 9 50.88 26.06 -7.89
N SER A 10 50.57 26.49 -9.12
CA SER A 10 49.24 26.99 -9.49
C SER A 10 48.16 25.91 -9.41
N TYR A 11 48.47 24.69 -9.87
CA TYR A 11 47.56 23.54 -9.78
C TYR A 11 47.31 23.12 -8.33
N ALA A 12 48.37 23.04 -7.50
CA ALA A 12 48.26 22.73 -6.08
C ALA A 12 47.39 23.76 -5.33
N LEU A 13 47.51 25.05 -5.70
CA LEU A 13 46.69 26.11 -5.13
C LEU A 13 45.21 25.95 -5.47
N ILE A 14 44.89 25.64 -6.74
CA ILE A 14 43.51 25.40 -7.19
C ILE A 14 42.93 24.15 -6.51
N GLN A 15 43.71 23.07 -6.41
CA GLN A 15 43.32 21.83 -5.75
C GLN A 15 42.97 22.08 -4.27
N LYS A 16 43.81 22.83 -3.55
CA LYS A 16 43.57 23.21 -2.14
C LYS A 16 42.29 24.04 -1.97
N ARG A 17 42.04 24.98 -2.90
CA ARG A 17 40.81 25.79 -2.89
C ARG A 17 39.57 24.93 -3.13
N LEU A 18 39.61 24.02 -4.10
CA LEU A 18 38.52 23.08 -4.39
C LEU A 18 38.22 22.18 -3.20
N GLN A 19 39.25 21.64 -2.54
CA GLN A 19 39.10 20.83 -1.33
C GLN A 19 38.46 21.63 -0.18
N THR A 20 38.87 22.88 0.00
CA THR A 20 38.32 23.76 1.04
C THR A 20 36.84 24.07 0.78
N GLN A 21 36.48 24.37 -0.47
CA GLN A 21 35.10 24.59 -0.88
C GLN A 21 34.26 23.32 -0.74
N GLY A 22 34.79 22.15 -1.14
CA GLY A 22 34.11 20.87 -0.95
C GLY A 22 33.83 20.55 0.51
N LYS A 23 34.79 20.82 1.40
CA LYS A 23 34.60 20.67 2.85
C LYS A 23 33.50 21.61 3.37
N THR A 24 33.53 22.87 2.95
CA THR A 24 32.54 23.88 3.37
C THR A 24 31.13 23.49 2.90
N LEU A 25 31.01 22.97 1.68
CA LEU A 25 29.74 22.48 1.15
C LEU A 25 29.22 21.27 1.95
N ALA A 26 30.09 20.30 2.22
CA ALA A 26 29.73 19.13 3.01
C ALA A 26 29.22 19.49 4.41
N GLU A 27 29.87 20.44 5.08
CA GLU A 27 29.44 20.95 6.40
C GLU A 27 28.06 21.62 6.34
N ARG A 28 27.81 22.44 5.30
CA ARG A 28 26.50 23.09 5.10
C ARG A 28 25.39 22.08 4.79
N VAL A 29 25.67 21.07 3.97
CA VAL A 29 24.72 20.00 3.65
C VAL A 29 24.40 19.17 4.90
N ALA A 30 25.41 18.84 5.70
CA ALA A 30 25.21 18.11 6.96
C ALA A 30 24.34 18.92 7.93
N THR A 31 24.62 20.22 8.08
CA THR A 31 23.82 21.13 8.92
C THR A 31 22.38 21.21 8.42
N LEU A 32 22.17 21.38 7.11
CA LEU A 32 20.83 21.43 6.51
C LEU A 32 20.06 20.13 6.75
N ASN A 33 20.73 18.97 6.59
CA ASN A 33 20.08 17.69 6.85
C ASN A 33 19.74 17.51 8.33
N GLN A 34 20.59 17.97 9.24
CA GLN A 34 20.30 17.95 10.68
C GLN A 34 19.09 18.82 11.02
N THR A 35 19.01 20.04 10.47
CA THR A 35 17.84 20.91 10.63
C THR A 35 16.58 20.26 10.03
N ARG A 36 16.70 19.61 8.87
CA ARG A 36 15.61 18.87 8.23
C ARG A 36 15.12 17.73 9.13
N GLU A 37 16.03 16.93 9.68
CA GLU A 37 15.69 15.83 10.60
C GLU A 37 15.06 16.35 11.90
N GLN A 38 15.51 17.49 12.43
CA GLN A 38 14.91 18.11 13.61
C GLN A 38 13.51 18.69 13.33
N THR A 39 13.32 19.29 12.15
CA THR A 39 12.07 19.98 11.80
C THR A 39 10.97 19.00 11.36
N PHE A 40 11.33 18.03 10.52
CA PHE A 40 10.38 17.07 9.96
C PHE A 40 10.35 15.74 10.72
N GLY A 41 11.25 15.57 11.69
CA GLY A 41 11.47 14.30 12.36
C GLY A 41 12.27 13.33 11.47
N LYS A 42 12.84 12.32 12.12
CA LYS A 42 13.34 11.12 11.44
C LYS A 42 12.22 10.08 11.48
N THR A 43 11.62 9.75 10.34
CA THR A 43 10.69 8.62 10.24
C THR A 43 11.48 7.32 10.42
N THR A 44 11.71 6.95 11.67
CA THR A 44 12.41 5.70 12.00
C THR A 44 11.35 4.62 12.04
N SER A 45 11.13 3.94 10.92
CA SER A 45 10.27 2.76 10.88
C SER A 45 11.03 1.60 11.52
N ALA A 46 10.70 1.28 12.76
CA ALA A 46 11.15 0.05 13.40
C ALA A 46 10.04 -1.00 13.31
N VAL A 47 10.41 -2.26 13.07
CA VAL A 47 9.47 -3.37 13.15
C VAL A 47 9.19 -3.63 14.63
N ILE A 48 7.99 -3.25 15.08
CA ILE A 48 7.57 -3.41 16.49
C ILE A 48 7.06 -4.82 16.80
N ALA A 49 6.58 -5.55 15.79
CA ALA A 49 6.07 -6.90 15.93
C ALA A 49 6.08 -7.62 14.57
N ARG A 50 6.09 -8.96 14.61
CA ARG A 50 5.86 -9.83 13.44
C ARG A 50 4.74 -10.79 13.78
N ILE A 51 3.68 -10.77 12.97
CA ILE A 51 2.47 -11.56 13.19
C ILE A 51 2.30 -12.53 12.03
N ASN A 52 2.03 -13.80 12.35
CA ASN A 52 1.70 -14.82 11.36
C ASN A 52 0.20 -15.07 11.41
N VAL A 53 -0.50 -14.74 10.32
CA VAL A 53 -1.92 -15.01 10.16
C VAL A 53 -2.07 -16.27 9.33
N ARG A 54 -2.82 -17.26 9.84
CA ARG A 54 -3.17 -18.47 9.08
C ARG A 54 -4.45 -18.21 8.31
N SER A 55 -4.44 -18.46 7.00
CA SER A 55 -5.65 -18.49 6.19
C SER A 55 -6.28 -19.87 6.20
N GLU A 56 -7.61 -19.94 6.22
CA GLU A 56 -8.34 -21.22 6.18
C GLU A 56 -8.24 -21.90 4.81
N ASN A 57 -8.13 -21.11 3.74
CA ASN A 57 -8.06 -21.58 2.37
C ASN A 57 -6.65 -21.40 1.78
N ASN A 58 -6.32 -22.19 0.75
CA ASN A 58 -5.16 -21.94 -0.10
C ASN A 58 -5.38 -20.63 -0.87
N CYS A 59 -4.75 -19.57 -0.39
CA CYS A 59 -4.96 -18.22 -0.89
C CYS A 59 -3.62 -17.55 -1.23
N VAL A 60 -3.67 -16.63 -2.18
CA VAL A 60 -2.54 -15.74 -2.48
C VAL A 60 -2.86 -14.38 -1.86
N PRO A 61 -2.10 -13.94 -0.83
CA PRO A 61 -2.16 -12.59 -0.29
C PRO A 61 -2.07 -11.56 -1.41
N ARG A 62 -2.95 -10.55 -1.38
CA ARG A 62 -2.97 -9.53 -2.42
C ARG A 62 -2.69 -8.12 -1.92
N ASP A 63 -3.42 -7.66 -0.91
CA ASP A 63 -3.25 -6.31 -0.39
C ASP A 63 -3.74 -6.22 1.06
N ILE A 64 -3.28 -5.21 1.77
CA ILE A 64 -3.65 -4.97 3.18
C ILE A 64 -3.79 -3.47 3.43
N VAL A 65 -4.88 -3.07 4.08
CA VAL A 65 -5.14 -1.66 4.42
C VAL A 65 -5.73 -1.56 5.81
N ARG A 66 -5.46 -0.44 6.49
CA ARG A 66 -6.10 -0.10 7.76
C ARG A 66 -7.36 0.72 7.49
N VAL A 67 -8.49 0.32 8.07
CA VAL A 67 -9.79 0.98 7.99
C VAL A 67 -10.25 1.25 9.43
N GLY A 68 -10.05 2.49 9.89
CA GLY A 68 -10.24 2.83 11.31
C GLY A 68 -9.32 2.00 12.21
N GLU A 69 -9.91 1.29 13.18
CA GLU A 69 -9.18 0.37 14.08
C GLU A 69 -9.05 -1.05 13.54
N GLN A 70 -9.65 -1.32 12.38
CA GLN A 70 -9.60 -2.62 11.74
C GLN A 70 -8.53 -2.67 10.65
N VAL A 71 -8.03 -3.86 10.40
CA VAL A 71 -7.14 -4.20 9.29
C VAL A 71 -7.93 -5.06 8.33
N LEU A 72 -8.14 -4.55 7.11
CA LEU A 72 -8.72 -5.30 6.02
C LEU A 72 -7.59 -5.97 5.24
N PHE A 73 -7.65 -7.29 5.18
CA PHE A 73 -6.75 -8.10 4.39
C PHE A 73 -7.50 -8.68 3.19
N GLY A 74 -6.93 -8.50 2.01
CA GLY A 74 -7.45 -9.02 0.75
C GLY A 74 -6.58 -10.13 0.19
N TYR A 75 -7.19 -11.21 -0.26
CA TYR A 75 -6.53 -12.36 -0.87
C TYR A 75 -7.35 -12.94 -2.02
N ASN A 76 -6.70 -13.74 -2.86
CA ASN A 76 -7.36 -14.49 -3.91
C ASN A 76 -7.30 -15.97 -3.57
N VAL A 77 -8.46 -16.62 -3.42
CA VAL A 77 -8.55 -18.08 -3.23
C VAL A 77 -8.65 -18.77 -4.59
N PHE A 78 -7.96 -19.90 -4.75
CA PHE A 78 -8.25 -20.79 -5.87
C PHE A 78 -9.50 -21.60 -5.55
N ILE A 79 -10.61 -21.24 -6.17
CA ILE A 79 -11.90 -21.91 -5.94
C ILE A 79 -11.93 -23.17 -6.79
N GLY A 80 -11.74 -24.32 -6.13
CA GLY A 80 -11.93 -25.64 -6.73
C GLY A 80 -13.41 -25.98 -6.85
N MET A 81 -13.98 -26.59 -5.81
CA MET A 81 -15.32 -27.18 -5.84
C MET A 81 -16.46 -26.28 -5.31
N LYS A 82 -16.18 -25.04 -4.87
CA LYS A 82 -17.26 -24.14 -4.42
C LYS A 82 -18.03 -23.59 -5.61
N ALA A 83 -19.35 -23.57 -5.52
CA ALA A 83 -20.24 -23.08 -6.56
C ALA A 83 -20.17 -21.56 -6.76
N ALA A 84 -19.83 -20.81 -5.70
CA ALA A 84 -19.72 -19.35 -5.74
C ALA A 84 -18.65 -18.85 -4.75
N THR A 85 -17.99 -17.74 -5.11
CA THR A 85 -17.08 -17.01 -4.24
C THR A 85 -17.85 -16.22 -3.20
N GLN A 86 -17.52 -16.38 -1.92
CA GLN A 86 -18.10 -15.56 -0.85
C GLN A 86 -17.17 -14.40 -0.47
N ILE A 87 -17.70 -13.39 0.23
CA ILE A 87 -16.90 -12.24 0.72
C ILE A 87 -15.73 -12.73 1.58
N GLY A 88 -15.97 -13.71 2.47
CA GLY A 88 -14.93 -14.33 3.29
C GLY A 88 -13.89 -15.15 2.52
N ASP A 89 -14.12 -15.43 1.22
CA ASP A 89 -13.11 -16.05 0.35
C ASP A 89 -12.17 -15.00 -0.29
N VAL A 90 -12.43 -13.71 -0.10
CA VAL A 90 -11.63 -12.60 -0.68
C VAL A 90 -11.13 -11.63 0.38
N PHE A 91 -11.89 -11.45 1.45
CA PHE A 91 -11.61 -10.50 2.51
C PHE A 91 -11.60 -11.17 3.88
N ALA A 92 -10.65 -10.78 4.71
CA ALA A 92 -10.68 -11.01 6.14
C ALA A 92 -10.45 -9.69 6.87
N LEU A 93 -11.19 -9.49 7.96
CA LEU A 93 -11.02 -8.34 8.85
C LEU A 93 -10.36 -8.79 10.14
N TYR A 94 -9.45 -7.97 10.63
CA TYR A 94 -8.77 -8.17 11.90
C TYR A 94 -8.82 -6.88 12.71
N HIS A 95 -8.64 -6.99 14.02
CA HIS A 95 -8.27 -5.87 14.87
C HIS A 95 -6.97 -6.20 15.59
N PHE A 96 -6.24 -5.15 15.97
CA PHE A 96 -5.06 -5.33 16.82
C PHE A 96 -5.50 -5.56 18.25
N SER A 97 -4.88 -6.54 18.89
CA SER A 97 -4.98 -6.77 20.33
C SER A 97 -3.60 -6.86 20.97
N GLY A 98 -3.52 -6.63 22.27
CA GLY A 98 -2.26 -6.63 23.03
C GLY A 98 -1.44 -5.34 22.88
N GLU A 99 -0.29 -5.31 23.56
CA GLU A 99 0.61 -4.16 23.61
C GLU A 99 2.08 -4.59 23.46
N GLY A 100 2.92 -3.70 22.93
CA GLY A 100 4.36 -3.93 22.79
C GLY A 100 4.71 -5.08 21.83
N GLU A 101 5.55 -6.01 22.28
CA GLU A 101 5.94 -7.20 21.49
C GLU A 101 4.83 -8.26 21.42
N GLN A 102 3.75 -8.12 22.20
CA GLN A 102 2.63 -9.07 22.26
C GLN A 102 1.47 -8.69 21.32
N ILE A 103 1.68 -7.74 20.40
CA ILE A 103 0.65 -7.35 19.44
C ILE A 103 0.24 -8.57 18.60
N ALA A 104 -1.06 -8.87 18.61
CA ALA A 104 -1.69 -9.91 17.82
C ALA A 104 -2.74 -9.31 16.88
N LEU A 105 -3.12 -10.10 15.87
CA LEU A 105 -4.26 -9.82 15.00
C LEU A 105 -5.35 -10.83 15.28
N GLU A 106 -6.51 -10.34 15.71
CA GLU A 106 -7.67 -11.16 16.00
C GLU A 106 -8.73 -11.01 14.92
N ALA A 107 -9.21 -12.13 14.40
CA ALA A 107 -10.19 -12.15 13.33
C ALA A 107 -11.50 -11.53 13.83
N THR A 108 -12.08 -10.66 13.00
CA THR A 108 -13.36 -10.00 13.27
C THR A 108 -14.44 -10.59 12.39
N ASP A 109 -15.63 -10.79 12.96
CA ASP A 109 -16.78 -11.27 12.21
C ASP A 109 -17.17 -10.27 11.12
N LEU A 110 -17.15 -10.74 9.87
CA LEU A 110 -17.52 -9.93 8.70
C LEU A 110 -18.99 -9.50 8.76
N SER A 111 -19.86 -10.29 9.40
CA SER A 111 -21.30 -10.01 9.53
C SER A 111 -21.62 -8.76 10.34
N GLN A 112 -20.67 -8.32 11.18
CA GLN A 112 -20.79 -7.12 12.03
C GLN A 112 -19.97 -5.95 11.48
N SER A 113 -19.48 -6.04 10.24
CA SER A 113 -18.60 -5.04 9.63
C SER A 113 -19.28 -4.26 8.52
N PHE A 114 -18.58 -3.26 7.97
CA PHE A 114 -19.02 -2.55 6.77
C PHE A 114 -19.19 -3.46 5.54
N LEU A 115 -18.55 -4.64 5.52
CA LEU A 115 -18.72 -5.65 4.46
C LEU A 115 -20.07 -6.39 4.57
N ALA A 116 -20.79 -6.23 5.68
CA ALA A 116 -22.14 -6.76 5.85
C ALA A 116 -23.22 -5.88 5.16
N ASP A 117 -22.84 -4.73 4.60
CA ASP A 117 -23.79 -3.88 3.89
C ASP A 117 -24.42 -4.63 2.73
N LYS A 118 -25.76 -4.59 2.67
CA LYS A 118 -26.53 -5.37 1.69
C LYS A 118 -26.19 -4.98 0.24
N ARG A 119 -25.95 -3.69 -0.05
CA ARG A 119 -25.62 -3.25 -1.41
C ARG A 119 -24.25 -3.79 -1.81
N PHE A 120 -23.28 -3.75 -0.90
CA PHE A 120 -21.96 -4.35 -1.14
C PHE A 120 -22.06 -5.84 -1.42
N GLN A 121 -22.86 -6.58 -0.64
CA GLN A 121 -23.05 -8.01 -0.83
C GLN A 121 -23.68 -8.34 -2.20
N ASP A 122 -24.71 -7.58 -2.57
CA ASP A 122 -25.41 -7.75 -3.84
C ASP A 122 -24.45 -7.45 -5.01
N ASP A 123 -23.73 -6.31 -4.97
CA ASP A 123 -22.73 -5.91 -5.98
C ASP A 123 -21.56 -6.92 -6.09
N PHE A 124 -21.05 -7.41 -4.95
CA PHE A 124 -19.97 -8.39 -4.90
C PHE A 124 -20.41 -9.74 -5.49
N SER A 125 -21.62 -10.19 -5.14
CA SER A 125 -22.18 -11.42 -5.68
C SER A 125 -22.41 -11.33 -7.19
N GLU A 126 -22.90 -10.18 -7.68
CA GLU A 126 -23.06 -9.94 -9.11
C GLU A 126 -21.72 -9.96 -9.84
N LEU A 127 -20.70 -9.29 -9.30
CA LEU A 127 -19.34 -9.26 -9.84
C LEU A 127 -18.79 -10.67 -10.05
N TYR A 128 -18.80 -11.50 -9.01
CA TYR A 128 -18.26 -12.86 -9.08
C TYR A 128 -19.14 -13.83 -9.89
N SER A 129 -20.44 -13.58 -9.98
CA SER A 129 -21.37 -14.38 -10.79
C SER A 129 -21.26 -14.07 -12.29
N TYR A 130 -21.08 -12.80 -12.64
CA TYR A 130 -21.01 -12.35 -14.03
C TYR A 130 -19.62 -12.54 -14.64
N TYR A 131 -18.55 -12.32 -13.86
CA TYR A 131 -17.17 -12.36 -14.34
C TYR A 131 -16.41 -13.56 -13.73
N LYS A 132 -16.27 -14.64 -14.52
CA LYS A 132 -15.61 -15.89 -14.09
C LYS A 132 -14.16 -15.70 -13.63
N ASN A 133 -13.42 -14.79 -14.27
CA ASN A 133 -12.01 -14.52 -13.97
C ASN A 133 -11.86 -13.20 -13.22
N THR A 134 -12.53 -13.09 -12.07
CA THR A 134 -12.42 -11.94 -11.16
C THR A 134 -11.31 -12.15 -10.15
N LYS A 135 -10.40 -11.19 -10.06
CA LYS A 135 -9.32 -11.20 -9.06
C LYS A 135 -9.22 -9.84 -8.39
N LEU A 136 -9.08 -9.84 -7.07
CA LEU A 136 -8.69 -8.64 -6.34
C LEU A 136 -7.27 -8.26 -6.77
N THR A 137 -7.03 -6.97 -7.04
CA THR A 137 -5.71 -6.44 -7.38
C THR A 137 -5.21 -5.42 -6.37
N HIS A 138 -6.06 -4.54 -5.85
CA HIS A 138 -5.64 -3.52 -4.90
C HIS A 138 -6.72 -3.19 -3.88
N LEU A 139 -6.27 -2.84 -2.69
CA LEU A 139 -7.05 -2.15 -1.68
C LEU A 139 -6.44 -0.77 -1.45
N ARG A 140 -7.25 0.28 -1.46
CA ARG A 140 -6.78 1.64 -1.20
C ARG A 140 -7.71 2.35 -0.25
N VAL A 141 -7.13 3.01 0.75
CA VAL A 141 -7.86 3.90 1.65
C VAL A 141 -7.46 5.33 1.29
N THR A 142 -8.45 6.14 0.96
CA THR A 142 -8.26 7.55 0.57
C THR A 142 -9.20 8.40 1.41
N HIS A 143 -8.66 9.28 2.26
CA HIS A 143 -9.41 10.16 3.17
C HIS A 143 -10.58 9.45 3.89
N HIS A 144 -11.79 9.43 3.30
CA HIS A 144 -13.01 8.83 3.86
C HIS A 144 -13.57 7.70 2.97
N LYS A 145 -12.71 7.01 2.22
CA LYS A 145 -13.12 6.00 1.24
C LYS A 145 -12.24 4.77 1.28
N LEU A 146 -12.87 3.59 1.27
CA LEU A 146 -12.22 2.32 0.97
C LEU A 146 -12.51 1.94 -0.48
N LEU A 147 -11.45 1.62 -1.22
CA LEU A 147 -11.47 1.20 -2.60
C LEU A 147 -11.00 -0.25 -2.71
N ALA A 148 -11.82 -1.10 -3.30
CA ALA A 148 -11.42 -2.43 -3.73
C ALA A 148 -11.38 -2.49 -5.25
N VAL A 149 -10.19 -2.72 -5.81
CA VAL A 149 -9.98 -2.81 -7.26
C VAL A 149 -9.90 -4.28 -7.66
N PHE A 150 -10.78 -4.66 -8.57
CA PHE A 150 -10.86 -5.98 -9.16
C PHE A 150 -10.46 -5.92 -10.62
N GLN A 151 -9.66 -6.88 -11.03
CA GLN A 151 -9.43 -7.20 -12.43
C GLN A 151 -10.48 -8.22 -12.87
N ILE A 152 -11.10 -7.98 -14.02
CA ILE A 152 -12.12 -8.86 -14.59
C ILE A 152 -11.75 -9.33 -16.00
N GLY A 153 -11.88 -10.63 -16.23
CA GLY A 153 -11.64 -11.25 -17.52
C GLY A 153 -10.16 -11.49 -17.83
N ASP A 154 -9.90 -12.13 -18.97
CA ASP A 154 -8.56 -12.61 -19.33
C ASP A 154 -7.63 -11.50 -19.82
N ASN A 155 -8.21 -10.43 -20.38
CA ASN A 155 -7.47 -9.28 -20.85
C ASN A 155 -7.21 -8.33 -19.67
N HIS A 156 -5.95 -8.04 -19.37
CA HIS A 156 -5.49 -7.23 -18.22
C HIS A 156 -5.93 -5.74 -18.22
N HIS A 157 -6.93 -5.37 -19.02
CA HIS A 157 -7.30 -3.98 -19.32
C HIS A 157 -8.68 -3.57 -18.78
N LYS A 158 -9.37 -4.47 -18.06
CA LYS A 158 -10.67 -4.16 -17.44
C LYS A 158 -10.53 -4.15 -15.93
N LEU A 159 -10.81 -2.99 -15.36
CA LEU A 159 -10.79 -2.77 -13.91
C LEU A 159 -12.19 -2.37 -13.43
N LEU A 160 -12.53 -2.90 -12.27
CA LEU A 160 -13.68 -2.50 -11.48
C LEU A 160 -13.19 -1.99 -10.15
N ALA A 161 -13.65 -0.81 -9.73
CA ALA A 161 -13.37 -0.31 -8.39
C ALA A 161 -14.67 -0.13 -7.62
N VAL A 162 -14.75 -0.76 -6.46
CA VAL A 162 -15.85 -0.59 -5.50
C VAL A 162 -15.41 0.44 -4.47
N PHE A 163 -16.19 1.50 -4.28
CA PHE A 163 -15.96 2.61 -3.37
C PHE A 163 -16.99 2.52 -2.25
N GLN A 164 -16.57 2.57 -0.99
CA GLN A 164 -17.43 3.04 0.08
C GLN A 164 -17.14 4.54 0.30
N ILE A 165 -18.15 5.40 0.30
CA ILE A 165 -18.02 6.86 0.32
C ILE A 165 -18.66 7.44 1.58
N GLY A 166 -17.85 8.01 2.48
CA GLY A 166 -18.33 8.82 3.61
C GLY A 166 -18.65 8.04 4.88
N ASP A 167 -19.12 8.76 5.89
CA ASP A 167 -19.29 8.27 7.27
C ASP A 167 -20.53 7.38 7.46
N ASN A 168 -21.40 7.30 6.45
CA ASN A 168 -22.58 6.44 6.43
C ASN A 168 -22.33 5.19 5.58
N SER A 169 -22.69 4.01 6.09
CA SER A 169 -22.49 2.70 5.44
C SER A 169 -23.22 2.54 4.09
N SER A 170 -24.12 3.46 3.72
CA SER A 170 -25.04 3.30 2.59
C SER A 170 -24.52 3.79 1.22
N ASP A 171 -23.42 4.55 1.13
CA ASP A 171 -22.93 5.07 -0.17
C ASP A 171 -21.82 4.17 -0.70
N ILE A 172 -22.21 3.12 -1.41
CA ILE A 172 -21.30 2.24 -2.16
C ILE A 172 -21.45 2.52 -3.66
N ARG A 173 -20.33 2.66 -4.37
CA ARG A 173 -20.30 2.89 -5.82
C ARG A 173 -19.35 1.95 -6.52
N VAL A 174 -19.79 1.32 -7.60
CA VAL A 174 -18.95 0.50 -8.47
C VAL A 174 -18.66 1.25 -9.75
N PHE A 175 -17.39 1.50 -10.05
CA PHE A 175 -16.96 2.10 -11.30
C PHE A 175 -16.33 1.04 -12.19
N ARG A 176 -16.76 0.99 -13.45
CA ARG A 176 -16.19 0.15 -14.49
C ARG A 176 -15.57 1.01 -15.56
N TRP A 177 -14.32 0.75 -15.88
CA TRP A 177 -13.70 1.34 -17.06
C TRP A 177 -12.80 0.34 -17.77
N GLN A 178 -12.70 0.52 -19.08
CA GLN A 178 -11.78 -0.20 -19.95
C GLN A 178 -10.74 0.80 -20.42
N ILE A 179 -9.46 0.46 -20.30
CA ILE A 179 -8.39 1.29 -20.85
C ILE A 179 -8.05 0.71 -22.23
N GLU A 180 -8.28 1.48 -23.29
CA GLU A 180 -7.76 1.14 -24.62
C GLU A 180 -6.28 1.52 -24.69
N GLN A 181 -5.45 0.80 -25.44
CA GLN A 181 -4.00 1.05 -25.50
C GLN A 181 -3.61 2.38 -26.17
N ASN A 182 -4.55 3.26 -26.48
CA ASN A 182 -4.30 4.54 -27.12
C ASN A 182 -4.49 5.70 -26.13
N GLY A 183 -3.50 5.90 -25.25
CA GLY A 183 -3.24 7.19 -24.56
C GLY A 183 -4.18 7.56 -23.42
#